data_AF-A0A2V6LDZ6-F1
#
_entry.id   AF-A0A2V6LDZ6-F1
#
_cell.length_a   1.000
_cell.length_b   1.000
_cell.length_c   1.000
_cell.angle_alpha   90.00
_cell.angle_beta   90.00
_cell.angle_gamma   90.00
#
_symmetry.space_group_name_H-M   'P 1'
#
loop_
_entity.id
_entity.type
_entity.pdbx_description
1 polymer ?
#
loop_
_entity_poly.entity_id
_entity_poly.type
_entity_poly.pdbx_seq_one_letter_code
_entity_poly.pdbx_strand_id
1 'polypeptide(L)'
;MIGHFLIGLGASLNHLLPAVYPEDKDHYFQEVRNQVPVPPGVTLTRLEVYHAAFSFIRIASASALAEVERQAAEYKLFRSLTLLFLIDALLSAATGSWSGRRLAADAILTLGCCARFLYLLFWTQRLAFEFFALLTRQTPPFARGSEAKGGLTTDVHTTPIP
;
A
#
# COMPACT_ATOMS: atom_id res chain seq x y z
N MET A 1 10.40 16.52 16.53
CA MET A 1 11.49 15.51 16.67
C MET A 1 10.94 14.12 17.00
N ILE A 2 10.20 13.92 18.10
CA ILE A 2 9.67 12.60 18.52
C ILE A 2 8.79 11.92 17.45
N GLY A 3 7.90 12.67 16.78
CA GLY A 3 7.07 12.10 15.72
C GLY A 3 7.88 11.56 14.52
N HIS A 4 8.97 12.22 14.13
CA HIS A 4 9.83 11.76 13.04
C HIS A 4 10.64 10.51 13.44
N PHE A 5 11.09 10.46 14.70
CA PHE A 5 11.76 9.28 15.25
C PHE A 5 10.84 8.05 15.26
N LEU A 6 9.59 8.21 15.71
CA LEU A 6 8.59 7.14 15.69
C LEU A 6 8.22 6.70 14.27
N ILE A 7 8.17 7.63 13.31
CA ILE A 7 7.95 7.30 11.90
C ILE A 7 9.12 6.49 11.34
N GLY A 8 10.36 6.90 11.61
CA GLY A 8 11.55 6.18 11.16
C GLY A 8 11.64 4.77 11.73
N LEU A 9 11.45 4.63 13.06
CA LEU A 9 11.50 3.34 13.74
C LEU A 9 10.32 2.43 13.33
N GLY A 10 9.14 3.02 13.11
CA GLY A 10 7.98 2.31 12.57
C GLY A 10 8.14 1.87 11.12
N ALA A 11 8.91 2.58 10.30
CA ALA A 11 9.19 2.17 8.93
C ALA A 11 10.02 0.88 8.90
N SER A 12 10.91 0.67 9.87
CA SER A 12 11.69 -0.56 9.98
C SER A 12 10.83 -1.81 10.18
N LEU A 13 9.67 -1.67 10.84
CA LEU A 13 8.73 -2.78 11.01
C LEU A 13 8.13 -3.27 9.68
N ASN A 14 8.10 -2.43 8.64
CA ASN A 14 7.65 -2.84 7.31
C ASN A 14 8.58 -3.90 6.70
N HIS A 15 9.87 -3.93 7.06
CA HIS A 15 10.82 -4.92 6.56
C HIS A 15 10.57 -6.33 7.11
N LEU A 16 9.71 -6.47 8.13
CA LEU A 16 9.29 -7.79 8.63
C LEU A 16 8.22 -8.42 7.73
N LEU A 17 7.53 -7.61 6.90
CA LEU A 17 6.44 -8.09 6.05
C LEU A 17 6.85 -9.24 5.12
N PRO A 18 7.96 -9.16 4.35
CA PRO A 18 8.36 -10.24 3.44
C PRO A 18 8.75 -11.52 4.17
N ALA A 19 9.24 -11.42 5.42
CA ALA A 19 9.60 -12.57 6.23
C ALA A 19 8.37 -13.34 6.73
N VAL A 20 7.25 -12.65 6.98
CA VAL A 20 6.00 -13.25 7.49
C VAL A 20 5.04 -13.61 6.35
N TYR A 21 5.00 -12.80 5.30
CA TYR A 21 4.12 -12.96 4.14
C TYR A 21 4.94 -12.93 2.83
N PRO A 22 5.41 -14.10 2.38
CA PRO A 22 6.20 -14.23 1.16
C PRO A 22 5.46 -13.76 -0.09
N GLU A 23 6.14 -13.03 -0.96
CA GLU A 23 5.56 -12.40 -2.17
C GLU A 23 5.16 -13.40 -3.26
N ASP A 24 5.81 -14.55 -3.30
CA ASP A 24 5.58 -15.65 -4.26
C ASP A 24 4.19 -16.28 -4.11
N LYS A 25 3.57 -16.15 -2.94
CA LYS A 25 2.26 -16.73 -2.64
C LYS A 25 1.08 -15.82 -2.95
N ASP A 26 1.32 -14.57 -3.35
CA ASP A 26 0.27 -13.60 -3.62
C ASP A 26 -0.02 -13.49 -5.13
N HIS A 27 -1.10 -14.16 -5.56
CA HIS A 27 -1.54 -14.17 -6.95
C HIS A 27 -1.81 -12.76 -7.51
N TYR A 28 -2.45 -11.89 -6.72
CA TYR A 28 -2.80 -10.54 -7.16
C TYR A 28 -1.56 -9.68 -7.34
N PHE A 29 -0.55 -9.86 -6.48
CA PHE A 29 0.72 -9.17 -6.64
C PHE A 29 1.39 -9.51 -7.99
N GLN A 30 1.43 -10.79 -8.36
CA GLN A 30 2.01 -11.21 -9.64
C GLN A 30 1.22 -10.68 -10.84
N GLU A 31 -0.11 -10.68 -10.76
CA GLU A 31 -0.97 -10.14 -11.82
C GLU A 31 -0.74 -8.63 -12.03
N VAL A 32 -0.69 -7.84 -10.95
CA VAL A 32 -0.50 -6.40 -11.03
C VAL A 32 0.92 -6.03 -11.45
N ARG A 33 1.94 -6.77 -10.97
CA ARG A 33 3.35 -6.54 -11.34
C ARG A 33 3.57 -6.55 -12.85
N ASN A 34 2.87 -7.41 -13.58
CA ASN A 34 2.98 -7.50 -15.04
C ASN A 34 2.29 -6.34 -15.78
N GLN A 35 1.43 -5.58 -15.10
CA GLN A 35 0.66 -4.47 -15.68
C GLN A 35 1.27 -3.10 -15.36
N VAL A 36 2.14 -3.01 -14.35
CA VAL A 36 2.84 -1.76 -14.01
C VAL A 36 4.04 -1.59 -14.95
N PRO A 37 4.17 -0.47 -15.67
CA PRO A 37 5.32 -0.22 -16.54
C PRO A 37 6.60 -0.10 -15.70
N VAL A 38 7.59 -0.96 -15.99
CA VAL A 38 8.87 -1.01 -15.28
C VAL A 38 9.99 -0.55 -16.22
N PRO A 39 10.87 0.38 -15.80
CA PRO A 39 12.08 0.70 -16.55
C PRO A 39 12.97 -0.55 -16.72
N PRO A 40 13.59 -0.75 -17.90
CA PRO A 40 14.43 -1.91 -18.14
C PRO A 40 15.59 -1.96 -17.13
N GLY A 41 15.82 -3.12 -16.51
CA GLY A 41 16.88 -3.35 -15.53
C GLY A 41 16.50 -3.07 -14.06
N VAL A 42 15.27 -2.64 -13.78
CA VAL A 42 14.79 -2.41 -12.40
C VAL A 42 13.86 -3.55 -11.98
N THR A 43 14.09 -4.11 -10.79
CA THR A 43 13.16 -5.05 -10.15
C THR A 43 12.29 -4.27 -9.18
N LEU A 44 10.99 -4.16 -9.46
CA LEU A 44 10.07 -3.51 -8.52
C LEU A 44 9.85 -4.39 -7.29
N THR A 45 10.02 -3.77 -6.13
CA THR A 45 9.62 -4.31 -4.83
C THR A 45 8.10 -4.29 -4.70
N ARG A 46 7.54 -5.14 -3.83
CA ARG A 46 6.10 -5.14 -3.52
C ARG A 46 5.56 -3.79 -3.08
N LEU A 47 6.37 -3.00 -2.38
CA LEU A 47 6.02 -1.66 -1.95
C LEU A 47 5.87 -0.70 -3.14
N GLU A 48 6.78 -0.76 -4.11
CA GLU A 48 6.70 0.09 -5.31
C GLU A 48 5.49 -0.27 -6.18
N VAL A 49 5.22 -1.57 -6.37
CA VAL A 49 4.01 -2.03 -7.06
C VAL A 49 2.75 -1.58 -6.32
N TYR A 50 2.76 -1.62 -4.99
CA TYR A 50 1.66 -1.09 -4.17
C TYR A 50 1.46 0.41 -4.39
N HIS A 51 2.52 1.22 -4.41
CA HIS A 51 2.41 2.66 -4.66
C HIS A 51 1.88 2.97 -6.06
N ALA A 52 2.29 2.19 -7.07
CA ALA A 52 1.74 2.30 -8.42
C ALA A 52 0.24 1.95 -8.45
N ALA A 53 -0.15 0.83 -7.83
CA ALA A 53 -1.53 0.38 -7.76
C ALA A 53 -2.42 1.40 -7.01
N PHE A 54 -1.96 1.90 -5.87
CA PHE A 54 -2.65 2.91 -5.08
C PHE A 54 -2.84 4.22 -5.87
N SER A 55 -1.82 4.66 -6.60
CA SER A 55 -1.89 5.86 -7.43
C SER A 55 -2.92 5.72 -8.54
N PHE A 56 -3.04 4.53 -9.15
CA PHE A 56 -4.07 4.24 -10.14
C PHE A 56 -5.48 4.24 -9.53
N ILE A 57 -5.68 3.54 -8.41
CA ILE A 57 -6.98 3.48 -7.71
C ILE A 57 -7.46 4.88 -7.33
N ARG A 58 -6.55 5.73 -6.84
CA ARG A 58 -6.85 7.11 -6.46
C ARG A 58 -7.49 7.92 -7.58
N ILE A 59 -7.13 7.63 -8.84
CA ILE A 59 -7.66 8.31 -10.02
C ILE A 59 -8.93 7.59 -10.52
N ALA A 60 -8.96 6.27 -10.45
CA ALA A 60 -10.00 5.45 -11.09
C ALA A 60 -11.27 5.27 -10.23
N SER A 61 -11.17 5.23 -8.90
CA SER A 61 -12.34 4.97 -8.04
C SER A 61 -12.17 5.54 -6.62
N ALA A 62 -13.04 6.48 -6.26
CA ALA A 62 -13.09 7.07 -4.91
C ALA A 62 -13.54 6.06 -3.85
N SER A 63 -14.41 5.11 -4.19
CA SER A 63 -14.90 4.09 -3.24
C SER A 63 -13.82 3.08 -2.89
N ALA A 64 -13.07 2.59 -3.88
CA ALA A 64 -11.94 1.69 -3.68
C ALA A 64 -10.82 2.39 -2.91
N LEU A 65 -10.56 3.67 -3.21
CA LEU A 65 -9.59 4.48 -2.45
C LEU A 65 -9.98 4.59 -0.97
N ALA A 66 -11.23 4.94 -0.67
CA ALA A 66 -11.70 5.11 0.70
C ALA A 66 -11.53 3.84 1.54
N GLU A 67 -11.79 2.66 0.96
CA GLU A 67 -11.61 1.39 1.66
C GLU A 67 -10.12 1.08 1.91
N VAL A 68 -9.25 1.29 0.92
CA VAL A 68 -7.80 1.11 1.11
C VAL A 68 -7.26 2.09 2.16
N GLU A 69 -7.73 3.34 2.16
CA GLU A 69 -7.34 4.34 3.15
C GLU A 69 -7.86 4.02 4.56
N ARG A 70 -9.07 3.47 4.67
CA ARG A 70 -9.63 3.00 5.95
C ARG A 70 -8.75 1.92 6.57
N GLN A 71 -8.40 0.89 5.79
CA GLN A 71 -7.46 -0.16 6.20
C GLN A 71 -6.08 0.43 6.52
N ALA A 72 -5.67 1.45 5.77
CA ALA A 72 -4.40 2.13 6.01
C ALA A 72 -4.33 2.89 7.33
N ALA A 73 -5.44 3.49 7.75
CA ALA A 73 -5.54 4.11 9.06
C ALA A 73 -5.42 3.06 10.18
N GLU A 74 -6.07 1.91 10.02
CA GLU A 74 -6.01 0.83 11.01
C GLU A 74 -4.60 0.29 11.19
N TYR A 75 -3.87 -0.05 10.11
CA TYR A 75 -2.51 -0.56 10.28
C TYR A 75 -1.57 0.50 10.88
N LYS A 76 -1.74 1.80 10.55
CA LYS A 76 -0.93 2.88 11.13
C LYS A 76 -1.14 2.99 12.64
N LEU A 77 -2.38 2.80 13.11
CA LEU A 77 -2.70 2.76 14.54
C LEU A 77 -1.98 1.60 15.24
N PHE A 78 -2.08 0.37 14.71
CA PHE A 78 -1.41 -0.79 15.31
C PHE A 78 0.11 -0.68 15.26
N ARG A 79 0.68 -0.04 14.23
CA ARG A 79 2.10 0.29 14.17
C ARG A 79 2.50 1.21 15.33
N SER A 80 1.74 2.28 15.57
CA SER A 80 2.00 3.20 16.67
C SER A 80 1.85 2.53 18.04
N LEU A 81 0.85 1.67 18.22
CA LEU A 81 0.66 0.89 19.46
C LEU A 81 1.83 -0.07 19.70
N THR A 82 2.30 -0.77 18.66
CA THR A 82 3.48 -1.65 18.75
C THR A 82 4.70 -0.89 19.25
N LEU A 83 4.94 0.30 18.71
CA LEU A 83 6.05 1.16 19.13
C LEU A 83 5.86 1.67 20.57
N LEU A 84 4.64 2.03 20.94
CA LEU A 84 4.33 2.52 22.28
C LEU A 84 4.63 1.46 23.34
N PHE A 85 4.14 0.23 23.15
CA PHE A 85 4.40 -0.87 24.09
C PHE A 85 5.87 -1.28 24.11
N LEU A 86 6.56 -1.25 22.96
CA LEU A 86 7.99 -1.49 22.91
C LEU A 86 8.78 -0.45 23.72
N ILE A 87 8.43 0.84 23.59
CA ILE A 87 9.07 1.93 24.33
C ILE A 87 8.75 1.82 25.83
N ASP A 88 7.49 1.54 26.22
CA ASP A 88 7.13 1.38 27.63
C ASP A 88 7.87 0.21 28.29
N ALA A 89 8.05 -0.89 27.55
CA ALA A 89 8.85 -2.03 27.99
C ALA A 89 10.34 -1.64 28.18
N LEU A 90 10.93 -0.89 27.24
CA LEU A 90 12.32 -0.42 27.34
C LEU A 90 12.52 0.59 28.49
N LEU A 91 11.53 1.44 28.76
CA LEU A 91 11.57 2.41 29.86
C LEU A 91 11.38 1.73 31.22
N SER A 92 10.42 0.80 31.32
CA SER A 92 10.27 -0.07 32.48
C SER A 92 11.58 -0.84 32.73
N ALA A 93 12.24 -1.24 31.64
CA ALA A 93 13.53 -1.89 31.68
C ALA A 93 14.63 -1.01 32.29
N ALA A 94 14.76 0.23 31.79
CA ALA A 94 15.77 1.17 32.25
C ALA A 94 15.55 1.69 33.69
N THR A 95 14.30 1.74 34.15
CA THR A 95 13.94 2.32 35.46
C THR A 95 13.98 1.30 36.61
N GLY A 96 14.26 0.03 36.35
CA GLY A 96 14.30 -1.01 37.39
C GLY A 96 12.91 -1.37 37.97
N SER A 97 11.82 -0.90 37.38
CA SER A 97 10.43 -1.13 37.81
C SER A 97 9.84 -2.47 37.32
N TRP A 98 10.65 -3.53 37.29
CA TRP A 98 10.32 -4.79 36.63
C TRP A 98 9.42 -5.65 37.51
N SER A 99 8.21 -5.94 37.02
CA SER A 99 7.39 -7.05 37.50
C SER A 99 7.25 -8.06 36.38
N GLY A 100 7.50 -9.34 36.64
CA GLY A 100 7.38 -10.41 35.63
C GLY A 100 5.99 -10.44 34.95
N ARG A 101 4.93 -10.08 35.69
CA ARG A 101 3.58 -9.94 35.14
C ARG A 101 3.45 -8.78 34.17
N ARG A 102 4.08 -7.64 34.46
CA ARG A 102 4.06 -6.45 33.58
C ARG A 102 4.82 -6.73 32.29
N LEU A 103 5.99 -7.35 32.38
CA LEU A 103 6.77 -7.74 31.20
C LEU A 103 6.03 -8.73 30.31
N ALA A 104 5.37 -9.73 30.91
CA ALA A 104 4.55 -10.67 30.15
C ALA A 104 3.39 -9.95 29.45
N ALA A 105 2.71 -9.02 30.13
CA ALA A 105 1.64 -8.23 29.53
C ALA A 105 2.16 -7.35 28.38
N ASP A 106 3.26 -6.62 28.58
CA ASP A 106 3.86 -5.75 27.56
C ASP A 106 4.36 -6.57 26.36
N ALA A 107 4.94 -7.74 26.59
CA ALA A 107 5.34 -8.65 25.52
C ALA A 107 4.14 -9.16 24.72
N ILE A 108 3.06 -9.59 25.38
CA ILE A 108 1.83 -10.05 24.71
C ILE A 108 1.20 -8.92 23.91
N LEU A 109 1.10 -7.71 24.48
CA LEU A 109 0.54 -6.54 23.81
C LEU A 109 1.40 -6.12 22.62
N THR A 110 2.72 -6.08 22.77
CA THR A 110 3.64 -5.73 21.69
C THR A 110 3.58 -6.75 20.56
N LEU A 111 3.65 -8.05 20.87
CA LEU A 111 3.59 -9.12 19.87
C LEU A 111 2.23 -9.17 19.18
N GLY A 112 1.14 -9.03 19.93
CA GLY A 112 -0.22 -8.99 19.40
C GLY A 112 -0.45 -7.80 18.47
N CYS A 113 0.00 -6.61 18.87
CA CYS A 113 -0.08 -5.42 18.02
C CYS A 113 0.80 -5.54 16.78
N CYS A 114 2.01 -6.11 16.91
CA CYS A 114 2.92 -6.31 15.79
C CYS A 114 2.33 -7.31 14.78
N ALA A 115 1.82 -8.45 15.25
CA ALA A 115 1.17 -9.45 14.39
C ALA A 115 -0.05 -8.87 13.66
N ARG A 116 -0.90 -8.12 14.39
CA ARG A 116 -2.07 -7.45 13.81
C ARG A 116 -1.67 -6.38 12.79
N PHE A 117 -0.63 -5.61 13.08
CA PHE A 117 -0.05 -4.63 12.17
C PHE A 117 0.44 -5.29 10.87
N LEU A 118 1.24 -6.35 10.96
CA LEU A 118 1.78 -7.04 9.78
C LEU A 118 0.66 -7.66 8.93
N TYR A 119 -0.33 -8.27 9.58
CA TYR A 119 -1.52 -8.79 8.90
C TYR A 119 -2.26 -7.68 8.14
N LEU A 120 -2.53 -6.55 8.80
CA LEU A 120 -3.25 -5.44 8.18
C LEU A 120 -2.43 -4.78 7.07
N LEU A 121 -1.11 -4.67 7.23
CA LEU A 121 -0.22 -4.13 6.21
C LEU A 121 -0.26 -5.02 4.96
N PHE A 122 -0.13 -6.34 5.13
CA PHE A 122 -0.24 -7.30 4.04
C PHE A 122 -1.61 -7.24 3.37
N TRP A 123 -2.69 -7.24 4.17
CA TRP A 123 -4.06 -7.20 3.70
C TRP A 123 -4.36 -5.93 2.90
N THR A 124 -3.90 -4.77 3.38
CA THR A 124 -4.08 -3.48 2.68
C THR A 124 -3.40 -3.48 1.32
N GLN A 125 -2.18 -4.04 1.24
CA GLN A 125 -1.48 -4.17 -0.04
C GLN A 125 -2.21 -5.11 -1.00
N ARG A 126 -2.64 -6.27 -0.49
CA ARG A 126 -3.40 -7.25 -1.29
C ARG A 126 -4.71 -6.66 -1.80
N LEU A 127 -5.44 -5.94 -0.96
CA LEU A 127 -6.70 -5.29 -1.31
C LEU A 127 -6.49 -4.23 -2.40
N ALA A 128 -5.41 -3.45 -2.32
CA ALA A 128 -5.05 -2.53 -3.39
C ALA A 128 -4.73 -3.27 -4.70
N PHE A 129 -4.02 -4.40 -4.65
CA PHE A 129 -3.78 -5.20 -5.86
C PHE A 129 -5.07 -5.77 -6.47
N GLU A 130 -5.98 -6.24 -5.62
CA GLU A 130 -7.29 -6.74 -6.05
C GLU A 130 -8.14 -5.65 -6.72
N PHE A 131 -8.26 -4.47 -6.09
CA PHE A 131 -8.98 -3.35 -6.70
C PHE A 131 -8.34 -2.89 -8.00
N PHE A 132 -7.02 -2.84 -8.08
CA PHE A 132 -6.33 -2.54 -9.32
C PHE A 132 -6.71 -3.54 -10.42
N ALA A 133 -6.60 -4.85 -10.14
CA ALA A 133 -6.94 -5.90 -11.11
C ALA A 133 -8.40 -5.83 -11.56
N LEU A 134 -9.34 -5.56 -10.64
CA LEU A 134 -10.76 -5.39 -10.97
C LEU A 134 -10.99 -4.16 -11.87
N LEU A 135 -10.38 -3.02 -11.54
CA LEU A 135 -10.54 -1.78 -12.29
C LEU A 135 -9.87 -1.86 -13.67
N THR A 136 -8.73 -2.55 -13.80
CA THR A 136 -8.09 -2.77 -15.12
C THR A 136 -8.86 -3.78 -15.97
N ARG A 137 -9.52 -4.77 -15.37
CA ARG A 137 -10.43 -5.68 -16.11
C ARG A 137 -11.69 -4.97 -16.59
N GLN A 138 -12.20 -4.00 -15.82
CA GLN A 138 -13.39 -3.20 -16.19
C GLN A 138 -13.08 -2.07 -17.17
N THR A 139 -11.83 -1.61 -17.22
CA THR A 139 -11.39 -0.49 -18.08
C THR A 139 -10.31 -1.01 -19.04
N PRO A 140 -10.64 -1.37 -20.31
CA PRO A 140 -9.64 -1.88 -21.24
C PRO A 140 -8.52 -0.84 -21.50
N PRO A 141 -7.28 -1.25 -21.85
CA PRO A 141 -6.09 -0.38 -21.85
C PRO A 141 -6.03 0.74 -22.90
N PHE A 142 -7.14 1.13 -23.54
CA PHE A 142 -7.14 2.06 -24.68
C PHE A 142 -8.17 3.21 -24.62
N ALA A 143 -8.62 3.62 -23.44
CA ALA A 143 -9.37 4.88 -23.29
C ALA A 143 -8.47 6.11 -23.02
N ARG A 144 -7.14 6.01 -23.15
CA ARG A 144 -6.21 7.17 -23.12
C ARG A 144 -5.71 7.62 -24.49
N GLY A 145 -6.08 6.92 -25.56
CA GLY A 145 -5.68 7.27 -26.94
C GLY A 145 -6.69 8.10 -27.74
N SER A 146 -7.89 8.36 -27.20
CA SER A 146 -9.00 8.95 -27.97
C SER A 146 -9.38 10.38 -27.57
N GLU A 147 -8.49 11.13 -26.94
CA GLU A 147 -8.63 12.60 -26.82
C GLU A 147 -7.49 13.37 -27.51
N ALA A 148 -6.50 12.69 -28.09
CA ALA A 148 -5.42 13.31 -28.88
C ALA A 148 -5.59 13.17 -30.42
N LYS A 149 -6.77 12.71 -30.87
CA LYS A 149 -7.16 12.70 -32.29
C LYS A 149 -8.54 13.36 -32.49
N GLY A 150 -8.74 14.51 -31.86
CA GLY A 150 -9.62 15.54 -32.42
C GLY A 150 -8.92 16.20 -33.60
N GLY A 151 -8.75 15.44 -34.69
CA GLY A 151 -8.26 15.97 -35.96
C GLY A 151 -9.26 17.01 -36.45
N LEU A 152 -8.93 18.28 -36.22
CA LEU A 152 -9.57 19.41 -36.86
C LEU A 152 -9.10 19.44 -38.32
N THR A 153 -9.68 18.58 -39.14
CA THR A 153 -9.63 18.67 -40.60
C THR A 153 -11.05 18.55 -41.11
N THR A 154 -11.84 19.62 -40.93
CA THR A 154 -12.95 19.88 -41.85
C THR A 154 -12.34 20.48 -43.10
N ASP A 155 -12.01 19.60 -44.04
CA ASP A 155 -11.76 19.94 -45.43
C ASP A 155 -12.96 20.70 -45.98
N VAL A 156 -12.73 21.95 -46.39
CA VAL A 156 -13.65 22.73 -47.21
C VAL A 156 -13.61 22.11 -48.61
N HIS A 157 -14.47 21.12 -48.84
CA HIS A 157 -14.71 20.63 -50.19
C HIS A 157 -15.74 21.55 -50.85
N THR A 158 -15.22 22.47 -51.65
CA THR A 158 -15.94 23.16 -52.71
C THR A 158 -16.57 22.13 -53.64
N THR A 159 -17.89 22.14 -53.74
CA THR A 159 -18.66 21.46 -54.80
C THR A 159 -18.93 22.44 -55.94
N PRO A 160 -18.56 22.14 -57.19
CA PRO A 160 -19.09 22.85 -58.34
C PRO A 160 -20.40 22.21 -58.83
N ILE A 161 -21.45 23.05 -58.91
CA ILE A 161 -22.43 23.29 -60.00
C ILE A 161 -23.10 22.07 -60.69
N PRO A 162 -24.41 22.15 -60.97
CA PRO A 162 -24.86 22.60 -62.29
C PRO A 162 -25.69 23.90 -62.28
#